data_AF-A0A960JRG0-F1
#
_entry.id   AF-A0A960JRG0-F1
#
_cell.length_a   1.000
_cell.length_b   1.000
_cell.length_c   1.000
_cell.angle_alpha   90.00
_cell.angle_beta   90.00
_cell.angle_gamma   90.00
#
_symmetry.space_group_name_H-M   'P 1'
#
loop_
_entity.id
_entity.type
_entity.pdbx_description
1 polymer ?
#
loop_
_entity_poly.entity_id
_entity_poly.type
_entity_poly.pdbx_seq_one_letter_code
_entity_poly.pdbx_strand_id
1 'polypeptide(L)'
;TRRQIRKTVRREAVITSVFGGLLGVVVGTSLGVAAVKALPDALSGSLVIPWGWIVLCIAVTVIMGLLAALWPAWRASRMNVLAAIANE
;
A
#
# COMPACT_ATOMS: atom_id res chain seq x y z
N THR A 1 -10.66 -9.06 23.00
CA THR A 1 -9.52 -10.02 23.18
C THR A 1 -8.33 -9.65 22.30
N ARG A 2 -7.08 -9.97 22.70
CA ARG A 2 -5.85 -9.67 21.90
C ARG A 2 -5.90 -10.21 20.45
N ARG A 3 -6.63 -11.31 20.23
CA ARG A 3 -6.88 -11.91 18.91
C ARG A 3 -7.77 -11.03 18.00
N GLN A 4 -8.67 -10.26 18.60
CA GLN A 4 -9.59 -9.35 17.91
C GLN A 4 -8.85 -8.10 17.42
N ILE A 5 -7.96 -7.54 18.27
CA ILE A 5 -7.10 -6.41 17.91
C ILE A 5 -6.21 -6.76 16.71
N ARG A 6 -5.57 -7.94 16.71
CA ARG A 6 -4.76 -8.41 15.57
C ARG A 6 -5.56 -8.55 14.27
N LYS A 7 -6.84 -8.96 14.32
CA LYS A 7 -7.70 -9.04 13.13
C LYS A 7 -8.04 -7.66 12.57
N THR A 8 -8.35 -6.70 13.45
CA THR A 8 -8.68 -5.33 13.04
C THR A 8 -7.49 -4.63 12.39
N VAL A 9 -6.32 -4.68 13.01
CA VAL A 9 -5.09 -4.07 12.47
C VAL A 9 -4.72 -4.66 11.10
N ARG A 10 -4.90 -5.97 10.92
CA ARG A 10 -4.62 -6.62 9.62
C ARG A 10 -5.60 -6.18 8.53
N ARG A 11 -6.88 -6.00 8.86
CA ARG A 11 -7.89 -5.49 7.91
C ARG A 11 -7.60 -4.03 7.52
N GLU A 12 -7.29 -3.20 8.51
CA GLU A 12 -6.97 -1.79 8.28
C GLU A 12 -5.74 -1.63 7.38
N ALA A 13 -4.69 -2.43 7.63
CA ALA A 13 -3.51 -2.49 6.79
C ALA A 13 -3.77 -2.92 5.34
N VAL A 14 -4.70 -3.85 5.13
CA VAL A 14 -5.10 -4.24 3.76
C VAL A 14 -5.80 -3.09 3.07
N ILE A 15 -6.72 -2.41 3.76
CA ILE A 15 -7.48 -1.28 3.19
C ILE A 15 -6.52 -0.14 2.81
N THR A 16 -5.61 0.25 3.70
CA THR A 16 -4.65 1.33 3.44
C THR A 16 -3.65 0.99 2.34
N SER A 17 -3.16 -0.25 2.28
CA SER A 17 -2.22 -0.68 1.24
C SER A 17 -2.87 -0.75 -0.14
N VAL A 18 -4.11 -1.21 -0.23
CA VAL A 18 -4.88 -1.21 -1.48
C VAL A 18 -5.18 0.22 -1.94
N PHE A 19 -5.58 1.11 -1.03
CA PHE A 19 -5.79 2.53 -1.35
C PHE A 19 -4.51 3.20 -1.87
N GLY A 20 -3.38 2.97 -1.20
CA GLY A 20 -2.08 3.48 -1.63
C GLY A 20 -1.66 2.94 -2.99
N GLY A 21 -1.87 1.64 -3.24
CA GLY A 21 -1.60 1.01 -4.54
C GLY A 21 -2.46 1.60 -5.67
N LEU A 22 -3.76 1.76 -5.45
CA LEU A 22 -4.67 2.37 -6.42
C LEU A 22 -4.30 3.82 -6.74
N LEU A 23 -4.07 4.64 -5.71
CA LEU A 23 -3.63 6.03 -5.90
C LEU A 23 -2.30 6.09 -6.63
N GLY A 24 -1.34 5.24 -6.26
CA GLY A 24 -0.03 5.14 -6.91
C GLY A 24 -0.15 4.78 -8.40
N VAL A 25 -1.03 3.85 -8.77
CA VAL A 25 -1.29 3.49 -10.17
C VAL A 25 -1.93 4.64 -10.94
N VAL A 26 -2.94 5.30 -10.38
CA VAL A 26 -3.61 6.42 -11.04
C VAL A 26 -2.62 7.56 -11.28
N VAL A 27 -1.87 7.96 -10.25
CA VAL A 27 -0.89 9.04 -10.33
C VAL A 27 0.31 8.65 -11.21
N GLY A 28 0.87 7.46 -11.02
CA GLY A 28 2.03 7.00 -11.80
C GLY A 28 1.71 6.83 -13.28
N THR A 29 0.53 6.27 -13.62
CA THR A 29 0.13 6.11 -15.03
C THR A 29 -0.16 7.46 -15.68
N SER A 30 -0.85 8.38 -14.99
CA SER A 30 -1.13 9.72 -15.53
C SER A 30 0.16 10.53 -15.75
N LEU A 31 1.11 10.47 -14.81
CA LEU A 31 2.43 11.08 -14.98
C LEU A 31 3.22 10.41 -16.11
N GLY A 32 3.17 9.08 -16.24
CA GLY A 32 3.82 8.36 -17.33
C GLY A 32 3.28 8.75 -18.70
N VAL A 33 1.95 8.89 -18.82
CA VAL A 33 1.31 9.36 -20.07
C VAL A 33 1.68 10.82 -20.35
N ALA A 34 1.66 11.69 -19.34
CA ALA A 34 2.07 13.09 -19.48
C ALA A 34 3.54 13.21 -19.91
N ALA A 35 4.42 12.39 -19.35
CA ALA A 35 5.82 12.34 -19.73
C ALA A 35 5.98 11.93 -21.21
N VAL A 36 5.33 10.85 -21.66
CA VAL A 36 5.39 10.44 -23.07
C VAL A 36 4.84 11.51 -24.01
N LYS A 37 3.75 12.20 -23.63
CA LYS A 37 3.20 13.31 -24.41
C LYS A 37 4.09 14.56 -24.46
N ALA A 38 5.00 14.71 -23.50
CA ALA A 38 5.96 15.81 -23.48
C ALA A 38 7.19 15.53 -24.36
N LEU A 39 7.38 14.29 -24.83
CA LEU A 39 8.43 13.97 -25.80
C LEU A 39 8.02 14.44 -27.21
N PRO A 40 8.99 14.84 -28.06
CA PRO A 40 8.73 15.12 -29.47
C PRO A 40 8.12 13.91 -30.19
N ASP A 41 7.24 14.16 -31.16
CA ASP A 41 6.49 13.10 -31.89
C ASP A 41 7.39 12.04 -32.54
N ALA A 42 8.64 12.42 -32.89
CA ALA A 42 9.64 11.51 -33.45
C ALA A 42 10.17 10.47 -32.43
N LEU A 43 9.98 10.71 -31.13
CA LEU A 43 10.46 9.87 -30.03
C LEU A 43 9.31 9.25 -29.22
N SER A 44 8.09 9.82 -29.30
CA SER A 44 6.88 9.24 -28.73
C SER A 44 6.41 8.08 -29.63
N GLY A 45 7.01 6.91 -29.46
CA GLY A 45 6.47 5.67 -30.03
C GLY A 45 5.02 5.42 -29.60
N SER A 46 4.41 4.35 -30.12
CA SER A 46 3.03 3.98 -29.75
C SER A 46 2.88 3.87 -28.22
N LEU A 47 1.94 4.63 -27.66
CA LEU A 47 1.64 4.64 -26.23
C LEU A 47 1.02 3.28 -25.85
N VAL A 48 1.84 2.37 -25.35
CA VAL A 48 1.39 1.05 -24.88
C VAL A 48 1.38 1.05 -23.36
N ILE A 49 0.19 0.90 -22.77
CA ILE A 49 0.04 0.79 -21.31
C ILE A 49 0.34 -0.66 -20.91
N PRO A 50 1.40 -0.92 -20.12
CA PRO A 50 1.78 -2.27 -19.76
C PRO A 50 0.96 -2.77 -18.56
N TRP A 51 -0.22 -3.34 -18.84
CA TRP A 51 -1.14 -3.86 -17.82
C TRP A 51 -0.48 -4.88 -16.87
N GLY A 52 0.42 -5.73 -17.37
CA GLY A 52 1.14 -6.70 -16.55
C GLY A 52 2.00 -6.05 -15.45
N TRP A 53 2.68 -4.95 -15.78
CA TRP A 53 3.49 -4.20 -14.82
C TRP A 53 2.63 -3.48 -13.79
N ILE A 54 1.46 -2.96 -14.19
CA ILE A 54 0.51 -2.32 -13.26
C ILE A 54 0.02 -3.33 -12.22
N VAL A 55 -0.41 -4.52 -12.65
CA VAL A 55 -0.87 -5.58 -11.74
C VAL A 55 0.26 -6.01 -10.78
N LEU A 56 1.48 -6.15 -11.29
CA LEU A 56 2.65 -6.49 -10.47
C LEU A 56 2.96 -5.40 -9.44
N CYS A 57 2.91 -4.13 -9.82
CA CYS A 57 3.09 -3.01 -8.88
C CYS A 57 2.02 -3.00 -7.78
N ILE A 58 0.75 -3.27 -8.11
CA ILE A 58 -0.34 -3.39 -7.12
C ILE A 58 -0.05 -4.55 -6.16
N ALA A 59 0.33 -5.72 -6.70
CA ALA A 59 0.65 -6.88 -5.87
C ALA A 59 1.80 -6.58 -4.90
N VAL A 60 2.87 -5.93 -5.38
CA VAL A 60 4.02 -5.53 -4.55
C VAL A 60 3.61 -4.51 -3.48
N THR A 61 2.77 -3.52 -3.79
CA THR A 61 2.31 -2.54 -2.80
C THR A 61 1.45 -3.16 -1.71
N VAL A 62 0.56 -4.10 -2.05
CA VAL A 62 -0.22 -4.86 -1.06
C VAL A 62 0.71 -5.69 -0.16
N ILE A 63 1.69 -6.39 -0.75
CA ILE A 63 2.67 -7.17 0.02
C ILE A 63 3.47 -6.26 0.96
N MET A 64 3.96 -5.13 0.47
CA MET A 64 4.72 -4.17 1.27
C MET A 64 3.87 -3.55 2.39
N GLY A 65 2.61 -3.20 2.13
CA GLY A 65 1.72 -2.68 3.16
C GLY A 65 1.37 -3.71 4.23
N LEU A 66 1.22 -4.99 3.85
CA LEU A 66 1.08 -6.10 4.79
C LEU A 66 2.33 -6.27 5.65
N LEU A 67 3.53 -6.23 5.05
CA LEU A 67 4.82 -6.30 5.74
C LEU A 67 5.02 -5.12 6.70
N ALA A 68 4.70 -3.90 6.26
CA ALA A 68 4.75 -2.71 7.09
C ALA A 68 3.84 -2.81 8.32
N ALA A 69 2.67 -3.44 8.19
CA ALA A 69 1.72 -3.62 9.29
C ALA A 69 2.07 -4.75 10.27
N LEU A 70 2.96 -5.68 9.90
CA LEU A 70 3.43 -6.74 10.80
C LEU A 70 4.18 -6.16 12.01
N TRP A 71 4.98 -5.11 11.82
CA TRP A 71 5.73 -4.46 12.88
C TRP A 71 4.85 -3.79 13.98
N PRO A 72 3.88 -2.91 13.64
CA PRO A 72 2.96 -2.36 14.64
C PRO A 72 2.02 -3.42 15.23
N ALA A 73 1.60 -4.44 14.46
CA ALA A 73 0.81 -5.54 15.01
C ALA A 73 1.58 -6.34 16.07
N TRP A 74 2.89 -6.51 15.88
CA TRP A 74 3.77 -7.14 16.87
C TRP A 74 3.92 -6.26 18.11
N ARG A 75 4.18 -4.97 17.92
CA ARG A 75 4.28 -3.97 18.99
C ARG A 75 2.99 -3.86 19.83
N ALA A 76 1.83 -3.79 19.18
CA ALA A 76 0.53 -3.73 19.84
C ALA A 76 0.24 -4.98 20.69
N SER A 77 0.72 -6.15 20.27
CA SER A 77 0.52 -7.38 21.04
C SER A 77 1.35 -7.46 22.32
N ARG A 78 2.44 -6.70 22.42
CA ARG A 78 3.30 -6.59 23.61
C ARG A 78 2.90 -5.45 24.55
N MET A 79 2.01 -4.53 24.16
CA MET A 79 1.50 -3.54 25.10
C MET A 79 0.58 -4.23 26.12
N ASN A 80 0.94 -4.12 27.39
CA ASN A 80 0.16 -4.65 28.51
C ASN A 80 -0.88 -3.61 28.93
N VAL A 81 -2.06 -3.68 28.28
CA VAL A 81 -3.21 -2.83 28.59
C VAL A 81 -3.62 -2.96 30.07
N LEU A 82 -3.35 -4.12 30.71
CA LEU A 82 -3.59 -4.36 32.13
C LEU A 82 -2.65 -3.59 33.09
N ALA A 83 -1.43 -3.27 32.67
CA ALA A 83 -0.50 -2.49 33.49
C ALA A 83 -0.80 -0.98 33.46
N ALA A 84 -1.52 -0.52 32.42
CA ALA A 84 -1.95 0.86 32.31
C ALA A 84 -3.12 1.18 33.26
N ILE A 85 -3.98 0.20 33.54
CA ILE A 85 -5.13 0.35 34.45
C ILE A 85 -4.71 0.18 35.91
N ALA A 86 -3.62 -0.56 36.18
CA ALA A 86 -3.09 -0.76 37.53
C ALA A 86 -2.28 0.44 38.08
N ASN A 87 -2.07 1.48 37.26
CA ASN A 87 -1.42 2.74 37.65
C ASN A 87 -2.42 3.92 37.67
N GLU A 88 -3.72 3.64 37.61
CA GLU A 88 -4.82 4.55 37.94
C GLU A 88 -5.46 4.08 39.26
#